data_AF-A0A965GQC8-F1
#
_entry.id   AF-A0A965GQC8-F1
#
_cell.length_a   1.000
_cell.length_b   1.000
_cell.length_c   1.000
_cell.angle_alpha   90.00
_cell.angle_beta   90.00
_cell.angle_gamma   90.00
#
_symmetry.space_group_name_H-M   'P 1'
#
loop_
_entity.id
_entity.type
_entity.pdbx_description
1 polymer ?
#
loop_
_entity_poly.entity_id
_entity_poly.type
_entity_poly.pdbx_seq_one_letter_code
_entity_poly.pdbx_strand_id
1 'polypeptide(L)'
;MTVKSKRMGFTWDQEYKYAVDELKASLKGFGELKVEPSNLEIFLLCLAFGQSTGTRRQVPPRKTDGPRFEVLGPEHWALVKSVALAESDSSSILLNEDQAFDIVEEFAAGGLMLLAQALASEANFQAWIQSELLKWADSK
;
A
#
# COMPACT_ATOMS: atom_id res chain seq x y z
N MET A 1 25.21 11.97 -3.22
CA MET A 1 24.63 12.36 -1.92
C MET A 1 23.21 11.85 -1.89
N THR A 2 22.93 10.80 -1.11
CA THR A 2 21.56 10.28 -0.96
C THR A 2 20.86 11.13 0.09
N VAL A 3 20.03 12.07 -0.35
CA VAL A 3 19.16 12.80 0.56
C VAL A 3 18.13 11.77 1.04
N LYS A 4 18.25 11.30 2.29
CA LYS A 4 17.19 10.51 2.91
C LYS A 4 15.98 11.43 3.06
N SER A 5 14.95 11.21 2.24
CA SER A 5 13.71 11.98 2.29
C SER A 5 13.09 11.87 3.68
N LYS A 6 12.85 13.03 4.33
CA LYS A 6 12.18 13.11 5.65
C LYS A 6 10.66 12.95 5.57
N ARG A 7 10.15 12.49 4.43
CA ARG A 7 8.73 12.48 4.12
C ARG A 7 8.00 11.40 4.91
N MET A 8 6.90 11.80 5.54
CA MET A 8 5.90 10.86 6.02
C MET A 8 4.98 10.55 4.85
N GLY A 9 4.66 9.27 4.70
CA GLY A 9 3.64 8.80 3.78
C GLY A 9 2.25 9.21 4.21
N PHE A 10 1.26 8.87 3.38
CA PHE A 10 -0.08 9.33 3.63
C PHE A 10 -0.59 8.85 4.98
N THR A 11 -1.28 9.76 5.67
CA THR A 11 -2.00 9.41 6.89
C THR A 11 -3.05 8.39 6.55
N TRP A 12 -3.08 7.29 7.30
CA TRP A 12 -4.22 6.39 7.30
C TRP A 12 -5.46 7.24 7.45
N ASP A 13 -6.21 7.34 6.36
CA ASP A 13 -7.39 8.18 6.29
C ASP A 13 -8.21 7.97 7.55
N GLN A 14 -8.64 9.05 8.21
CA GLN A 14 -9.42 8.92 9.45
C GLN A 14 -10.68 8.07 9.22
N GLU A 15 -11.19 8.10 7.98
CA GLU A 15 -12.31 7.26 7.53
C GLU A 15 -11.96 5.75 7.56
N TYR A 16 -10.74 5.36 7.23
CA TYR A 16 -10.32 3.95 7.09
C TYR A 16 -9.36 3.46 8.17
N LYS A 17 -9.12 4.27 9.21
CA LYS A 17 -8.22 3.90 10.31
C LYS A 17 -8.63 2.60 11.00
N TYR A 18 -9.94 2.37 11.15
CA TYR A 18 -10.46 1.11 11.69
C TYR A 18 -10.05 -0.09 10.83
N ALA A 19 -10.11 0.07 9.51
CA ALA A 19 -9.78 -1.00 8.57
C ALA A 19 -8.30 -1.38 8.65
N VAL A 20 -7.40 -0.43 8.91
CA VAL A 20 -5.97 -0.72 9.06
C VAL A 20 -5.70 -1.66 10.24
N ASP A 21 -6.33 -1.41 11.38
CA ASP A 21 -6.15 -2.23 12.58
C ASP A 21 -6.81 -3.62 12.39
N GLU A 22 -8.00 -3.67 11.79
CA GLU A 22 -8.66 -4.95 11.48
C GLU A 22 -7.93 -5.75 10.39
N LEU A 23 -7.31 -5.09 9.40
CA LEU A 23 -6.47 -5.73 8.40
C LEU A 23 -5.27 -6.41 9.06
N LYS A 24 -4.56 -5.70 9.94
CA LYS A 24 -3.43 -6.31 10.67
C LYS A 24 -3.86 -7.49 11.52
N ALA A 25 -4.98 -7.35 12.25
CA ALA A 25 -5.51 -8.42 13.06
C ALA A 25 -5.92 -9.63 12.21
N SER A 26 -6.56 -9.40 11.07
CA SER A 26 -6.98 -10.45 10.14
C SER A 26 -5.81 -11.13 9.44
N LEU A 27 -4.71 -10.42 9.19
CA LEU A 27 -3.51 -10.98 8.56
C LEU A 27 -2.61 -11.70 9.56
N LYS A 28 -2.75 -11.44 10.86
CA LYS A 28 -2.06 -12.20 11.90
C LYS A 28 -2.58 -13.64 11.90
N GLY A 29 -1.69 -14.60 11.72
CA GLY A 29 -2.05 -16.02 11.57
C GLY A 29 -2.44 -16.41 10.15
N PHE A 30 -2.35 -15.50 9.17
CA PHE A 30 -2.45 -15.84 7.77
C PHE A 30 -1.21 -16.63 7.33
N GLY A 31 -1.39 -17.90 6.95
CA GLY A 31 -0.29 -18.83 6.69
C GLY A 31 0.59 -19.03 7.94
N GLU A 32 1.88 -18.72 7.83
CA GLU A 32 2.84 -18.81 8.94
C GLU A 32 3.15 -17.46 9.61
N LEU A 33 2.40 -16.39 9.28
CA LEU A 33 2.67 -15.06 9.82
C LEU A 33 2.30 -14.97 11.31
N LYS A 34 3.30 -15.07 12.19
CA LYS A 34 3.09 -15.09 13.67
C LYS A 34 2.95 -13.70 14.30
N VAL A 35 3.36 -12.66 13.59
CA VAL A 35 3.40 -11.27 14.08
C VAL A 35 2.49 -10.43 13.21
N GLU A 36 1.88 -9.40 13.80
CA GLU A 36 1.08 -8.44 13.05
C GLU A 36 1.96 -7.71 12.02
N PRO A 37 1.46 -7.54 10.78
CA PRO A 37 2.15 -6.74 9.79
C PRO A 37 2.39 -5.30 10.27
N SER A 38 3.57 -4.79 9.98
CA SER A 38 3.93 -3.38 10.16
C SER A 38 3.08 -2.47 9.27
N ASN A 39 3.04 -1.17 9.61
CA ASN A 39 2.39 -0.16 8.76
C ASN A 39 2.94 -0.16 7.32
N LEU A 40 4.23 -0.45 7.15
CA LEU A 40 4.86 -0.50 5.84
C LEU A 40 4.34 -1.69 5.03
N GLU A 41 4.23 -2.87 5.64
CA GLU A 41 3.70 -4.06 4.96
C GLU A 41 2.23 -3.86 4.58
N ILE A 42 1.42 -3.26 5.45
CA ILE A 42 0.03 -2.89 5.11
C ILE A 42 0.00 -1.88 3.95
N PHE A 43 0.88 -0.89 3.97
CA PHE A 43 0.96 0.09 2.88
C PHE A 43 1.30 -0.57 1.54
N LEU A 44 2.28 -1.49 1.51
CA LEU A 44 2.67 -2.21 0.30
C LEU A 44 1.55 -3.14 -0.19
N LEU A 45 0.82 -3.78 0.72
CA LEU A 45 -0.35 -4.58 0.36
C LEU A 45 -1.44 -3.71 -0.26
N CYS A 46 -1.74 -2.56 0.33
CA CYS A 46 -2.71 -1.61 -0.23
C CYS A 46 -2.25 -1.11 -1.60
N LEU A 47 -0.97 -0.76 -1.76
CA LEU A 47 -0.39 -0.36 -3.04
C LEU A 47 -0.58 -1.46 -4.11
N ALA A 48 -0.29 -2.72 -3.77
CA ALA A 48 -0.46 -3.84 -4.68
C ALA A 48 -1.92 -4.01 -5.13
N PHE A 49 -2.88 -3.99 -4.20
CA PHE A 49 -4.30 -4.08 -4.53
C PHE A 49 -4.80 -2.91 -5.37
N GLY A 50 -4.43 -1.68 -5.00
CA GLY A 50 -4.77 -0.48 -5.75
C GLY A 50 -4.24 -0.56 -7.17
N GLN A 51 -2.97 -0.91 -7.34
CA GLN A 51 -2.38 -0.99 -8.67
C GLN A 51 -2.92 -2.14 -9.51
N SER A 52 -3.07 -3.34 -8.93
CA SER A 52 -3.59 -4.51 -9.67
C SER A 52 -4.99 -4.27 -10.29
N THR A 53 -5.77 -3.36 -9.69
CA THR A 53 -7.13 -3.02 -10.12
C THR A 53 -7.20 -1.67 -10.86
N GLY A 54 -6.08 -0.96 -11.00
CA GLY A 54 -6.05 0.42 -11.52
C GLY A 54 -6.80 1.43 -10.65
N THR A 55 -7.07 1.10 -9.38
CA THR A 55 -7.87 1.93 -8.48
C THR A 55 -7.00 2.96 -7.76
N ARG A 56 -7.31 4.23 -8.01
CA ARG A 56 -6.69 5.37 -7.33
C ARG A 56 -7.72 6.10 -6.48
N ARG A 57 -7.26 6.73 -5.41
CA ARG A 57 -8.07 7.63 -4.60
C ARG A 57 -7.28 8.86 -4.20
N GLN A 58 -7.94 10.01 -4.17
CA GLN A 58 -7.34 11.22 -3.62
C GLN A 58 -6.91 11.00 -2.17
N VAL A 59 -5.65 11.30 -1.90
CA VAL A 59 -5.03 11.09 -0.60
C VAL A 59 -5.50 12.19 0.37
N PRO A 60 -5.97 11.85 1.58
CA PRO A 60 -6.33 12.85 2.57
C PRO A 60 -5.11 13.67 3.01
N PRO A 61 -5.30 14.88 3.56
CA PRO A 61 -4.19 15.72 4.02
C PRO A 61 -3.28 14.97 5.01
N ARG A 62 -1.96 15.04 4.78
CA ARG A 62 -0.94 14.36 5.59
C ARG A 62 -1.02 14.79 7.07
N LYS A 63 -1.07 13.81 7.98
CA LYS A 63 -0.92 13.94 9.44
C LYS A 63 0.22 13.02 9.93
N THR A 64 0.45 12.95 11.24
CA THR A 64 1.64 12.32 11.86
C THR A 64 1.59 10.79 12.00
N ASP A 65 0.57 10.11 11.47
CA ASP A 65 0.29 8.69 11.65
C ASP A 65 0.49 7.82 10.39
N GLY A 66 0.90 8.41 9.28
CA GLY A 66 1.30 7.69 8.06
C GLY A 66 2.65 6.95 8.19
N PRO A 67 2.96 6.02 7.28
CA PRO A 67 4.24 5.30 7.27
C PRO A 67 5.40 6.26 7.05
N ARG A 68 6.46 6.19 7.85
CA ARG A 68 7.65 7.05 7.66
C ARG A 68 8.46 6.52 6.49
N PHE A 69 8.51 7.23 5.35
CA PHE A 69 9.28 6.74 4.21
C PHE A 69 10.79 6.76 4.43
N GLU A 70 11.26 7.44 5.48
CA GLU A 70 12.63 7.34 6.00
C GLU A 70 13.07 5.92 6.35
N VAL A 71 12.12 5.00 6.64
CA VAL A 71 12.43 3.60 6.96
C VAL A 71 12.41 2.67 5.73
N LEU A 72 12.13 3.19 4.54
CA LEU A 72 12.15 2.38 3.32
C LEU A 72 13.59 1.95 3.01
N GLY A 73 13.85 0.65 3.14
CA GLY A 73 15.03 0.02 2.58
C GLY A 73 15.07 0.10 1.03
N PRO A 74 16.21 -0.24 0.42
CA PRO A 74 16.41 -0.18 -1.03
C PRO A 74 15.37 -0.97 -1.84
N GLU A 75 14.92 -2.10 -1.33
CA GLU A 75 13.95 -2.98 -1.98
C GLU A 75 12.58 -2.32 -2.12
N HIS A 76 12.10 -1.67 -1.05
CA HIS A 76 10.83 -0.94 -1.08
C HIS A 76 10.91 0.27 -2.00
N TRP A 77 12.07 0.93 -2.05
CA TRP A 77 12.31 2.02 -3.00
C TRP A 77 12.24 1.54 -4.45
N ALA A 78 12.78 0.36 -4.75
CA ALA A 78 12.68 -0.24 -6.08
C ALA A 78 11.22 -0.49 -6.46
N LEU A 79 10.39 -1.01 -5.53
CA LEU A 79 8.96 -1.22 -5.74
C LEU A 79 8.23 0.11 -6.02
N VAL A 80 8.41 1.12 -5.16
CA VAL A 80 7.79 2.44 -5.33
C VAL A 80 8.14 3.05 -6.68
N LYS A 81 9.42 3.04 -7.05
CA LYS A 81 9.88 3.60 -8.32
C LYS A 81 9.38 2.80 -9.52
N SER A 82 9.24 1.49 -9.40
CA SER A 82 8.71 0.64 -10.48
C SER A 82 7.25 0.95 -10.76
N VAL A 83 6.43 1.10 -9.72
CA VAL A 83 5.03 1.51 -9.87
C VAL A 83 4.95 2.93 -10.45
N ALA A 84 5.69 3.89 -9.88
CA ALA A 84 5.68 5.26 -10.39
C ALA A 84 6.12 5.37 -11.86
N LEU A 85 7.07 4.54 -12.28
CA LEU A 85 7.50 4.47 -13.68
C LEU A 85 6.45 3.84 -14.59
N ALA A 86 5.78 2.77 -14.15
CA ALA A 86 4.70 2.15 -14.91
C ALA A 86 3.53 3.12 -15.16
N GLU A 87 3.36 4.09 -14.27
CA GLU A 87 2.25 5.03 -14.24
C GLU A 87 2.62 6.44 -14.72
N SER A 88 3.85 6.60 -15.25
CA SER A 88 4.36 7.87 -15.76
C SER A 88 4.89 7.72 -17.17
N ASP A 89 4.61 8.69 -18.03
CA ASP A 89 5.13 8.74 -19.40
C ASP A 89 6.62 9.18 -19.47
N SER A 90 7.27 9.41 -18.32
CA SER A 90 8.65 9.92 -18.27
C SER A 90 9.50 9.20 -17.23
N SER A 91 10.67 8.73 -17.66
CA SER A 91 11.70 8.18 -16.77
C SER A 91 12.25 9.20 -15.77
N SER A 92 11.98 10.50 -15.95
CA SER A 92 12.34 11.53 -14.97
C SER A 92 11.66 11.31 -13.60
N ILE A 93 10.55 10.57 -13.56
CA ILE A 93 9.87 10.21 -12.32
C ILE A 93 10.78 9.46 -11.33
N LEU A 94 11.77 8.72 -11.85
CA LEU A 94 12.74 7.98 -11.03
C LEU A 94 13.67 8.88 -10.22
N LEU A 95 13.80 10.14 -10.65
CA LEU A 95 14.60 11.17 -9.99
C LEU A 95 13.76 12.10 -9.11
N ASN A 96 12.42 12.07 -9.26
CA ASN A 96 11.50 12.88 -8.50
C ASN A 96 10.77 12.03 -7.46
N GLU A 97 11.41 11.86 -6.31
CA GLU A 97 10.88 11.07 -5.19
C GLU A 97 9.49 11.56 -4.74
N ASP A 98 9.26 12.87 -4.74
CA ASP A 98 8.01 13.42 -4.26
C ASP A 98 6.83 13.05 -5.16
N GLN A 99 7.01 13.17 -6.48
CA GLN A 99 6.00 12.77 -7.44
C GLN A 99 5.82 11.25 -7.48
N ALA A 100 6.91 10.48 -7.33
CA ALA A 100 6.83 9.03 -7.23
C ALA A 100 5.99 8.60 -6.03
N PHE A 101 6.15 9.28 -4.89
CA PHE A 101 5.33 9.04 -3.71
C PHE A 101 3.87 9.44 -3.90
N ASP A 102 3.60 10.60 -4.52
CA ASP A 102 2.21 11.02 -4.76
C ASP A 102 1.44 9.95 -5.57
N ILE A 103 2.06 9.40 -6.63
CA ILE A 103 1.46 8.34 -7.45
C ILE A 103 1.16 7.09 -6.62
N VAL A 104 2.14 6.56 -5.88
CA VAL A 104 1.93 5.31 -5.13
C VAL A 104 0.99 5.51 -3.94
N GLU A 105 0.94 6.71 -3.34
CA GLU A 105 0.00 7.02 -2.27
C GLU A 105 -1.44 7.02 -2.76
N GLU A 106 -1.71 7.50 -3.98
CA GLU A 106 -3.05 7.42 -4.59
C GLU A 106 -3.51 5.98 -4.78
N PHE A 107 -2.62 5.10 -5.24
CA PHE A 107 -2.92 3.68 -5.37
C PHE A 107 -3.07 3.00 -4.02
N ALA A 108 -2.18 3.28 -3.06
CA ALA A 108 -2.31 2.73 -1.72
C ALA A 108 -3.62 3.17 -1.04
N ALA A 109 -4.05 4.42 -1.23
CA ALA A 109 -5.35 4.89 -0.74
C ALA A 109 -6.53 4.18 -1.43
N GLY A 110 -6.42 3.93 -2.73
CA GLY A 110 -7.40 3.14 -3.49
C GLY A 110 -7.48 1.69 -3.02
N GLY A 111 -6.34 1.03 -2.82
CA GLY A 111 -6.29 -0.34 -2.32
C GLY A 111 -6.76 -0.46 -0.87
N LEU A 112 -6.49 0.52 0.00
CA LEU A 112 -7.05 0.54 1.35
C LEU A 112 -8.58 0.58 1.31
N MET A 113 -9.15 1.41 0.43
CA MET A 113 -10.60 1.46 0.24
C MET A 113 -11.16 0.11 -0.21
N LEU A 114 -10.52 -0.55 -1.20
CA LEU A 114 -10.95 -1.87 -1.68
C LEU A 114 -10.86 -2.94 -0.59
N LEU A 115 -9.75 -2.97 0.15
CA LEU A 115 -9.54 -3.92 1.23
C LEU A 115 -10.53 -3.69 2.39
N ALA A 116 -10.83 -2.45 2.72
CA ALA A 116 -11.84 -2.12 3.73
C ALA A 116 -13.26 -2.54 3.30
N GLN A 117 -13.60 -2.35 2.02
CA GLN A 117 -14.88 -2.82 1.47
C GLN A 117 -14.98 -4.35 1.56
N ALA A 118 -13.93 -5.07 1.14
CA ALA A 118 -13.88 -6.52 1.23
C ALA A 118 -13.96 -7.00 2.69
N LEU A 119 -13.29 -6.33 3.62
CA LEU A 119 -13.34 -6.66 5.05
C LEU A 119 -14.76 -6.49 5.63
N ALA A 120 -15.54 -5.54 5.11
CA ALA A 120 -16.93 -5.34 5.51
C ALA A 120 -17.93 -6.28 4.80
N SER A 121 -17.64 -6.72 3.57
CA SER A 121 -18.58 -7.50 2.74
C SER A 121 -18.34 -9.00 2.75
N GLU A 122 -17.10 -9.44 2.93
CA GLU A 122 -16.70 -10.84 2.83
C GLU A 122 -16.84 -11.55 4.18
N ALA A 123 -17.70 -12.58 4.22
CA ALA A 123 -17.93 -13.36 5.44
C ALA A 123 -16.65 -14.03 6.00
N ASN A 124 -15.67 -14.30 5.12
CA ASN A 124 -14.34 -14.78 5.50
C ASN A 124 -13.27 -14.02 4.71
N PHE A 125 -12.91 -12.85 5.22
CA PHE A 125 -11.90 -11.98 4.63
C PHE A 125 -10.54 -12.69 4.41
N GLN A 126 -10.11 -13.55 5.34
CA GLN A 126 -8.84 -14.28 5.20
C GLN A 126 -8.86 -15.22 3.98
N ALA A 127 -9.93 -16.01 3.81
CA ALA A 127 -10.05 -16.89 2.66
C ALA A 127 -10.15 -16.09 1.34
N TRP A 128 -10.86 -14.96 1.37
CA TRP A 128 -11.00 -14.07 0.21
C TRP A 128 -9.64 -13.49 -0.21
N ILE A 129 -8.88 -12.90 0.71
CA ILE A 129 -7.60 -12.27 0.37
C ILE A 129 -6.58 -13.31 -0.13
N GLN A 130 -6.61 -14.54 0.41
CA GLN A 130 -5.81 -15.64 -0.11
C GLN A 130 -6.13 -15.96 -1.56
N SER A 131 -7.41 -16.04 -1.90
CA SER A 131 -7.87 -16.30 -3.25
C SER A 131 -7.40 -15.21 -4.22
N GLU A 132 -7.54 -13.93 -3.84
CA GLU A 132 -7.09 -12.81 -4.66
C GLU A 132 -5.58 -12.84 -4.92
N LEU A 133 -4.78 -13.08 -3.87
CA LEU A 133 -3.32 -13.15 -4.00
C LEU A 133 -2.86 -14.33 -4.87
N LEU A 134 -3.57 -15.47 -4.81
CA LEU A 134 -3.27 -16.63 -5.66
C LEU A 134 -3.57 -16.36 -7.15
N LYS A 135 -4.63 -15.62 -7.45
CA LYS A 135 -4.94 -15.25 -8.85
C LYS A 135 -3.79 -14.49 -9.52
N TRP A 136 -3.07 -13.66 -8.78
CA TRP A 136 -1.91 -12.92 -9.31
C TRP A 136 -0.70 -13.81 -9.60
N ALA A 137 -0.57 -14.96 -8.93
CA ALA A 137 0.46 -15.95 -9.22
C ALA A 137 0.14 -16.77 -10.48
N ASP A 138 -1.15 -16.95 -10.77
CA ASP A 138 -1.66 -17.76 -11.88
C ASP A 138 -1.92 -16.96 -13.16
N SER A 139 -1.98 -15.64 -13.09
CA SER A 139 -2.02 -14.76 -14.27
C SER A 139 -0.67 -14.74 -14.99
N LYS A 140 -0.45 -15.76 -15.84
CA LYS A 140 0.64 -15.81 -16.82
C LYS A 140 0.20 -15.32 -18.19
#